data_AF-A0A817QVR9-F1
#
_entry.id   AF-A0A817QVR9-F1
#
_cell.length_a   1.000
_cell.length_b   1.000
_cell.length_c   1.000
_cell.angle_alpha   90.00
_cell.angle_beta   90.00
_cell.angle_gamma   90.00
#
_symmetry.space_group_name_H-M   'P 1'
#
loop_
_entity.id
_entity.type
_entity.pdbx_description
1 polymer ?
#
loop_
_entity_poly.entity_id
_entity_poly.type
_entity_poly.pdbx_seq_one_letter_code
_entity_poly.pdbx_strand_id
1 'polypeptide(L)'
;EEIPVRPIMVCNDGPTTGICRFLDPLLGALFNEATHCRKFKKAVDVIHALEFYQKSGQLQPNTLFASFNIDDLCIRFSHEQAINALERFLNAYIPDHHIQGMTIDTILQLVRLVLENQYFIYHNKLYQQTMGGASGSPLTIPLVYIYLFYWQQDLMNDLVPKNQLFVRYQDEAFITWNRSEDQLHTLLVTVNSQFPQLMWNTTSIGSKIHFRDIELGHHHGLLYTQVYHECIFDNDLLPSFLDVIQLPIHDTWRWLRATLLRAVRYCSNDELFDNEIDEIKVTLHRHGFSNDIFEE
;
A
#
# COMPACT_ATOMS: atom_id res chain seq x y z
N GLU A 1 -16.13 -21.75 6.43
CA GLU A 1 -16.01 -20.56 5.55
C GLU A 1 -14.95 -20.85 4.51
N GLU A 2 -15.18 -20.49 3.24
CA GLU A 2 -14.13 -20.59 2.22
C GLU A 2 -13.07 -19.53 2.51
N ILE A 3 -11.83 -19.97 2.69
CA ILE A 3 -10.69 -19.06 2.80
C ILE A 3 -10.54 -18.37 1.44
N PRO A 4 -10.58 -17.02 1.37
CA PRO A 4 -10.42 -16.32 0.11
C PRO A 4 -9.05 -16.64 -0.49
N VAL A 5 -9.05 -17.25 -1.68
CA VAL A 5 -7.81 -17.56 -2.41
C VAL A 5 -7.50 -16.41 -3.35
N ARG A 6 -6.30 -15.81 -3.23
CA ARG A 6 -5.80 -14.83 -4.19
C ARG A 6 -5.03 -15.55 -5.29
N PRO A 7 -5.54 -15.61 -6.53
CA PRO A 7 -4.79 -16.21 -7.64
C PRO A 7 -3.60 -15.31 -7.98
N ILE A 8 -2.39 -15.85 -7.88
CA ILE A 8 -1.15 -15.14 -8.21
C ILE A 8 -0.49 -15.85 -9.38
N MET A 9 -0.36 -15.15 -10.51
CA MET A 9 0.60 -15.54 -11.54
C MET A 9 1.97 -15.01 -11.15
N VAL A 10 2.99 -15.87 -11.14
CA VAL A 10 4.39 -15.45 -11.00
C VAL A 10 5.05 -15.50 -12.37
N CYS A 11 5.63 -14.38 -12.82
CA CYS A 11 6.39 -14.33 -14.06
C CYS A 11 7.78 -13.69 -13.81
N ASN A 12 8.80 -14.54 -13.65
CA ASN A 12 10.16 -14.08 -13.39
C ASN A 12 10.99 -13.93 -14.67
N ASP A 13 10.81 -14.83 -15.66
CA ASP A 13 11.58 -14.87 -16.91
C ASP A 13 10.71 -15.26 -18.12
N GLY A 14 9.62 -14.51 -18.32
CA GLY A 14 8.78 -14.62 -19.52
C GLY A 14 9.43 -14.04 -20.78
N PRO A 15 8.84 -14.32 -21.97
CA PRO A 15 9.36 -13.82 -23.24
C PRO A 15 9.38 -12.28 -23.33
N THR A 16 8.55 -11.60 -22.55
CA THR A 16 8.44 -10.15 -22.51
C THR A 16 9.26 -9.50 -21.37
N THR A 17 9.98 -10.29 -20.56
CA THR A 17 10.75 -9.79 -19.41
C THR A 17 11.78 -8.72 -19.82
N GLY A 18 12.40 -8.84 -20.98
CA GLY A 18 13.31 -7.82 -21.50
C GLY A 18 12.64 -6.45 -21.69
N ILE A 19 11.41 -6.44 -22.22
CA ILE A 19 10.60 -5.24 -22.38
C ILE A 19 10.22 -4.67 -21.02
N CYS A 20 9.79 -5.52 -20.08
CA CYS A 20 9.45 -5.08 -18.73
C CYS A 20 10.64 -4.41 -18.03
N ARG A 21 11.82 -5.02 -18.06
CA ARG A 21 13.04 -4.49 -17.43
C ARG A 21 13.50 -3.17 -18.05
N PHE A 22 13.19 -2.94 -19.32
CA PHE A 22 13.49 -1.69 -20.00
C PHE A 22 12.47 -0.58 -19.65
N LEU A 23 11.17 -0.89 -19.68
CA LEU A 23 10.11 0.09 -19.46
C LEU A 23 9.90 0.46 -17.99
N ASP A 24 10.11 -0.47 -17.05
CA ASP A 24 9.90 -0.25 -15.61
C ASP A 24 10.63 0.99 -15.05
N PRO A 25 11.97 1.11 -15.15
CA PRO A 25 12.67 2.28 -14.61
C PRO A 25 12.28 3.58 -15.32
N LEU A 26 11.93 3.52 -16.60
CA LEU A 26 11.54 4.66 -17.41
C LEU A 26 10.17 5.21 -17.00
N LEU A 27 9.15 4.34 -16.91
CA LEU A 27 7.82 4.73 -16.47
C LEU A 27 7.80 5.08 -14.98
N GLY A 28 8.56 4.36 -14.16
CA GLY A 28 8.70 4.64 -12.73
C GLY A 28 9.33 6.00 -12.44
N ALA A 29 10.40 6.37 -13.16
CA ALA A 29 11.04 7.68 -13.03
C ALA A 29 10.08 8.81 -13.45
N LEU A 30 9.46 8.67 -14.63
CA LEU A 30 8.49 9.64 -15.14
C LEU A 30 7.32 9.84 -14.18
N PHE A 31 6.78 8.74 -13.63
CA PHE A 31 5.73 8.81 -12.64
C PHE A 31 6.15 9.62 -11.40
N ASN A 32 7.33 9.33 -10.86
CA ASN A 32 7.80 9.99 -9.65
C ASN A 32 8.06 11.49 -9.87
N GLU A 33 8.58 11.85 -11.04
CA GLU A 33 8.81 13.24 -11.44
C GLU A 33 7.49 14.00 -11.59
N ALA A 34 6.56 13.48 -12.38
CA ALA A 34 5.27 14.12 -12.65
C ALA A 34 4.38 14.29 -11.41
N THR A 35 4.44 13.33 -10.48
CA THR A 35 3.55 13.31 -9.31
C THR A 35 4.17 13.90 -8.04
N HIS A 36 5.44 14.32 -8.10
CA HIS A 36 6.27 14.69 -6.95
C HIS A 36 6.19 13.66 -5.79
N CYS A 37 5.94 12.40 -6.15
CA CYS A 37 5.71 11.25 -5.27
C CYS A 37 4.81 11.58 -4.06
N ARG A 38 3.51 11.82 -4.29
CA ARG A 38 2.45 11.82 -3.24
C ARG A 38 2.17 10.42 -2.65
N LYS A 39 3.18 9.55 -2.65
CA LYS A 39 3.13 8.19 -2.10
C LYS A 39 4.06 8.17 -0.92
N PHE A 40 3.54 7.66 0.19
CA PHE A 40 4.39 7.41 1.33
C PHE A 40 5.21 6.15 1.09
N LYS A 41 6.47 6.20 1.48
CA LYS A 41 7.43 5.11 1.25
C LYS A 41 7.37 4.10 2.38
N LYS A 42 6.83 4.47 3.53
CA LYS A 42 6.73 3.66 4.75
C LYS A 42 5.41 3.94 5.46
N ALA A 43 4.88 2.94 6.15
CA ALA A 43 3.68 3.09 6.98
C ALA A 43 3.81 4.23 7.99
N VAL A 44 4.99 4.36 8.65
CA VAL A 44 5.29 5.45 9.61
C VAL A 44 5.06 6.86 9.08
N ASP A 45 5.12 7.05 7.76
CA ASP A 45 4.98 8.39 7.22
C ASP A 45 3.56 8.97 7.41
N VAL A 46 2.54 8.11 7.65
CA VAL A 46 1.19 8.54 8.06
C VAL A 46 1.21 9.28 9.39
N ILE A 47 2.07 8.84 10.33
CA ILE A 47 2.22 9.46 11.66
C ILE A 47 2.79 10.87 11.48
N HIS A 48 3.89 11.01 10.74
CA HIS A 48 4.47 12.33 10.47
C HIS A 48 3.48 13.28 9.76
N ALA A 49 2.68 12.75 8.84
CA ALA A 49 1.65 13.53 8.17
C ALA A 49 0.55 14.00 9.15
N LEU A 50 0.11 13.12 10.05
CA LEU A 50 -0.86 13.45 11.10
C LEU A 50 -0.31 14.43 12.14
N GLU A 51 0.96 14.32 12.51
CA GLU A 51 1.62 15.29 13.39
C GLU A 51 1.66 16.68 12.75
N PHE A 52 1.98 16.77 11.46
CA PHE A 52 1.95 18.03 10.72
C PHE A 52 0.51 18.58 10.61
N TYR A 53 -0.46 17.70 10.34
CA TYR A 53 -1.89 18.02 10.28
C TYR A 53 -2.40 18.59 11.62
N GLN A 54 -2.01 17.97 12.74
CA GLN A 54 -2.28 18.45 14.08
C GLN A 54 -1.62 19.80 14.37
N LYS A 55 -0.31 19.95 14.09
CA LYS A 55 0.43 21.21 14.29
C LYS A 55 -0.17 22.36 13.49
N SER A 56 -0.79 22.06 12.35
CA SER A 56 -1.50 23.02 11.51
C SER A 56 -2.91 23.35 12.00
N GLY A 57 -3.36 22.79 13.12
CA GLY A 57 -4.70 23.00 13.70
C GLY A 57 -5.83 22.33 12.90
N GLN A 58 -5.50 21.37 12.03
CA GLN A 58 -6.47 20.71 11.17
C GLN A 58 -7.07 19.45 11.81
N LEU A 59 -6.37 18.86 12.80
CA LEU A 59 -6.89 17.77 13.62
C LEU A 59 -7.85 18.31 14.68
N GLN A 60 -9.15 18.08 14.48
CA GLN A 60 -10.25 18.56 15.31
C GLN A 60 -10.78 17.45 16.22
N PRO A 61 -11.46 17.77 17.33
CA PRO A 61 -12.07 16.78 18.22
C PRO A 61 -13.08 15.85 17.54
N ASN A 62 -13.68 16.28 16.43
CA ASN A 62 -14.63 15.51 15.62
C ASN A 62 -14.02 14.98 14.32
N THR A 63 -12.70 15.05 14.13
CA THR A 63 -12.04 14.46 12.97
C THR A 63 -12.29 12.96 12.95
N LEU A 64 -12.82 12.45 11.85
CA LEU A 64 -12.88 11.04 11.55
C LEU A 64 -11.60 10.64 10.81
N PHE A 65 -11.07 9.48 11.15
CA PHE A 65 -10.10 8.76 10.35
C PHE A 65 -10.84 7.70 9.55
N ALA A 66 -10.43 7.50 8.30
CA ALA A 66 -10.94 6.43 7.48
C ALA A 66 -9.80 5.74 6.75
N SER A 67 -9.77 4.40 6.83
CA SER A 67 -8.89 3.56 6.04
C SER A 67 -9.70 2.76 5.03
N PHE A 68 -9.12 2.58 3.86
CA PHE A 68 -9.72 1.79 2.80
C PHE A 68 -8.64 1.03 2.03
N ASN A 69 -9.00 -0.18 1.60
CA ASN A 69 -8.13 -1.07 0.84
C ASN A 69 -8.61 -1.17 -0.61
N ILE A 70 -7.67 -1.25 -1.53
CA ILE A 70 -7.91 -1.59 -2.94
C ILE A 70 -7.74 -3.10 -3.07
N ASP A 71 -8.86 -3.81 -3.16
CA ASP A 71 -8.80 -5.24 -3.38
C ASP A 71 -8.06 -5.56 -4.67
N ASP A 72 -7.12 -6.50 -4.58
CA ASP A 72 -6.59 -7.20 -5.74
C ASP A 72 -6.03 -6.23 -6.80
N LEU A 73 -5.39 -5.16 -6.33
CA LEU A 73 -4.95 -4.01 -7.12
C LEU A 73 -4.20 -4.39 -8.41
N CYS A 74 -3.34 -5.42 -8.34
CA CYS A 74 -2.54 -5.86 -9.48
C CYS A 74 -3.26 -6.82 -10.43
N ILE A 75 -4.43 -7.36 -10.07
CA ILE A 75 -5.12 -8.39 -10.85
C ILE A 75 -6.48 -7.94 -11.43
N ARG A 76 -7.02 -6.78 -11.04
CA ARG A 76 -8.38 -6.34 -11.43
C ARG A 76 -8.49 -5.26 -12.51
N PHE A 77 -7.40 -4.59 -12.87
CA PHE A 77 -7.46 -3.59 -13.95
C PHE A 77 -7.53 -4.28 -15.33
N SER A 78 -8.32 -3.77 -16.27
CA SER A 78 -8.27 -4.29 -17.64
C SER A 78 -7.04 -3.76 -18.39
N HIS A 79 -6.53 -4.53 -19.36
CA HIS A 79 -5.38 -4.09 -20.16
C HIS A 79 -5.66 -2.76 -20.87
N GLU A 80 -6.85 -2.60 -21.47
CA GLU A 80 -7.26 -1.34 -22.11
C GLU A 80 -7.30 -0.16 -21.13
N GLN A 81 -7.77 -0.37 -19.90
CA GLN A 81 -7.79 0.69 -18.89
C GLN A 81 -6.38 1.15 -18.52
N ALA A 82 -5.45 0.21 -18.32
CA ALA A 82 -4.06 0.55 -18.04
C ALA A 82 -3.40 1.26 -19.22
N ILE A 83 -3.64 0.80 -20.46
CA ILE A 83 -3.10 1.41 -21.68
C ILE A 83 -3.66 2.82 -21.88
N ASN A 84 -4.97 3.02 -21.74
CA ASN A 84 -5.60 4.34 -21.88
C ASN A 84 -5.13 5.31 -20.79
N ALA A 85 -4.98 4.85 -19.54
CA ALA A 85 -4.44 5.67 -18.46
C ALA A 85 -2.98 6.05 -18.74
N LEU A 86 -2.19 5.11 -19.24
CA LEU A 86 -0.82 5.35 -19.67
C LEU A 86 -0.77 6.36 -20.81
N GLU A 87 -1.55 6.18 -21.87
CA GLU A 87 -1.60 7.11 -23.01
C GLU A 87 -1.94 8.54 -22.55
N ARG A 88 -3.00 8.69 -21.74
CA ARG A 88 -3.37 9.99 -21.16
C ARG A 88 -2.22 10.58 -20.34
N PHE A 89 -1.51 9.74 -19.59
CA PHE A 89 -0.42 10.18 -18.72
C PHE A 89 0.78 10.64 -19.54
N LEU A 90 1.19 9.86 -20.53
CA LEU A 90 2.32 10.18 -21.40
C LEU A 90 2.06 11.48 -22.19
N ASN A 91 0.86 11.66 -22.74
CA ASN A 91 0.49 12.89 -23.46
C ASN A 91 0.45 14.13 -22.54
N ALA A 92 0.11 13.97 -21.26
CA ALA A 92 0.04 15.08 -20.32
C ALA A 92 1.42 15.52 -19.79
N TYR A 93 2.36 14.57 -19.62
CA TYR A 93 3.62 14.81 -18.92
C TYR A 93 4.87 14.72 -19.79
N ILE A 94 4.73 14.46 -21.10
CA ILE A 94 5.86 14.42 -22.04
C ILE A 94 5.60 15.40 -23.19
N PRO A 95 6.11 16.64 -23.10
CA PRO A 95 5.87 17.69 -24.09
C PRO A 95 6.31 17.30 -25.50
N ASP A 96 7.46 16.63 -25.62
CA ASP A 96 8.04 16.26 -26.92
C ASP A 96 7.44 14.96 -27.49
N HIS A 97 6.51 14.31 -26.77
CA HIS A 97 5.88 13.04 -27.14
C HIS A 97 6.87 11.90 -27.46
N HIS A 98 8.12 12.04 -26.99
CA HIS A 98 9.19 11.06 -27.15
C HIS A 98 9.87 10.76 -25.81
N ILE A 99 10.19 9.49 -25.57
CA ILE A 99 10.98 9.06 -24.41
C ILE A 99 12.13 8.20 -24.90
N GLN A 100 13.37 8.62 -24.63
CA GLN A 100 14.58 7.95 -25.12
C GLN A 100 14.54 7.65 -26.64
N GLY A 101 13.94 8.55 -27.42
CA GLY A 101 13.81 8.41 -28.88
C GLY A 101 12.64 7.54 -29.35
N MET A 102 11.84 6.95 -28.45
CA MET A 102 10.62 6.23 -28.80
C MET A 102 9.40 7.14 -28.77
N THR A 103 8.47 6.95 -29.72
CA THR A 103 7.17 7.62 -29.68
C THR A 103 6.28 7.05 -28.58
N ILE A 104 5.28 7.82 -28.13
CA ILE A 104 4.24 7.33 -27.21
C ILE A 104 3.59 6.05 -27.75
N ASP A 105 3.22 6.01 -29.03
CA ASP A 105 2.63 4.83 -29.68
C ASP A 105 3.52 3.57 -29.57
N THR A 106 4.84 3.72 -29.76
CA THR A 106 5.79 2.61 -29.59
C THR A 106 5.74 2.08 -28.16
N ILE A 107 5.70 2.96 -27.16
CA ILE A 107 5.63 2.56 -25.75
C ILE A 107 4.31 1.84 -25.46
N LEU A 108 3.18 2.36 -25.95
CA LEU A 108 1.87 1.73 -25.79
C LEU A 108 1.83 0.34 -26.42
N GLN A 109 2.41 0.16 -27.60
CA GLN A 109 2.51 -1.14 -28.27
C GLN A 109 3.38 -2.13 -27.48
N LEU A 110 4.51 -1.68 -26.91
CA LEU A 110 5.36 -2.52 -26.07
C LEU A 110 4.63 -2.95 -24.78
N VAL A 111 3.91 -2.04 -24.13
CA VAL A 111 3.09 -2.33 -22.94
C VAL A 111 1.98 -3.32 -23.29
N ARG A 112 1.27 -3.11 -24.41
CA ARG A 112 0.24 -4.01 -24.92
C ARG A 112 0.80 -5.41 -25.15
N LEU A 113 1.96 -5.51 -25.80
CA LEU A 113 2.64 -6.79 -26.03
C LEU A 113 2.96 -7.50 -24.70
N VAL A 114 3.41 -6.77 -23.68
CA VAL A 114 3.66 -7.33 -22.34
C VAL A 114 2.38 -7.89 -21.72
N LEU A 115 1.30 -7.11 -21.70
CA LEU A 115 0.04 -7.48 -21.06
C LEU A 115 -0.65 -8.64 -21.78
N GLU A 116 -0.63 -8.65 -23.12
CA GLU A 116 -1.27 -9.70 -23.92
C GLU A 116 -0.47 -11.01 -23.94
N ASN A 117 0.80 -11.02 -23.53
CA ASN A 117 1.64 -12.23 -23.57
C ASN A 117 1.98 -12.78 -22.16
N GLN A 118 1.02 -12.70 -21.26
CA GLN A 118 1.13 -13.27 -19.91
C GLN A 118 0.46 -14.66 -19.86
N TYR A 119 1.28 -15.71 -19.86
CA TYR A 119 0.83 -17.09 -19.88
C TYR A 119 1.32 -17.87 -18.66
N PHE A 120 0.50 -18.81 -18.18
CA PHE A 120 0.84 -19.70 -17.07
C PHE A 120 0.23 -21.08 -17.24
N ILE A 121 0.82 -22.08 -16.58
CA ILE A 121 0.35 -23.46 -16.62
C ILE A 121 -0.29 -23.79 -15.28
N TYR A 122 -1.52 -24.31 -15.31
CA TYR A 122 -2.22 -24.81 -14.13
C TYR A 122 -2.91 -26.14 -14.48
N HIS A 123 -2.73 -27.19 -13.67
CA HIS A 123 -3.21 -28.55 -13.97
C HIS A 123 -2.93 -29.01 -15.41
N ASN A 124 -1.70 -28.82 -15.88
CA ASN A 124 -1.25 -29.17 -17.23
C ASN A 124 -2.02 -28.49 -18.38
N LYS A 125 -2.71 -27.39 -18.11
CA LYS A 125 -3.37 -26.56 -19.12
C LYS A 125 -2.71 -25.19 -19.17
N LEU A 126 -2.54 -24.68 -20.38
CA LEU A 126 -2.03 -23.34 -20.64
C LEU A 126 -3.18 -22.34 -20.51
N TYR A 127 -2.97 -21.31 -19.71
CA TYR A 127 -3.89 -20.20 -19.51
C TYR A 127 -3.21 -18.89 -19.88
N GLN A 128 -4.00 -17.92 -20.33
CA GLN A 128 -3.59 -16.55 -20.57
C GLN A 128 -4.26 -15.65 -19.54
N GLN A 129 -3.49 -14.77 -18.92
CA GLN A 129 -4.04 -13.73 -18.07
C GLN A 129 -4.61 -12.61 -18.96
N THR A 130 -5.90 -12.34 -18.81
CA THR A 130 -6.63 -11.35 -19.62
C THR A 130 -6.94 -10.06 -18.85
N MET A 131 -6.59 -10.02 -17.56
CA MET A 131 -6.84 -8.91 -16.66
C MET A 131 -5.70 -8.80 -15.63
N GLY A 132 -5.37 -7.56 -15.29
CA GLY A 132 -4.29 -7.21 -14.37
C GLY A 132 -2.91 -7.40 -14.99
N GLY A 133 -1.94 -7.65 -14.13
CA GLY A 133 -0.59 -8.01 -14.51
C GLY A 133 -0.05 -9.16 -13.67
N ALA A 134 0.89 -9.91 -14.23
CA ALA A 134 1.62 -10.94 -13.50
C ALA A 134 2.33 -10.34 -12.27
N SER A 135 2.25 -11.05 -11.15
CA SER A 135 3.10 -10.76 -9.99
C SER A 135 4.55 -11.06 -10.32
N GLY A 136 5.45 -10.20 -9.87
CA GLY A 136 6.88 -10.26 -10.22
C GLY A 136 7.24 -9.67 -11.58
N SER A 137 6.26 -9.34 -12.45
CA SER A 137 6.55 -8.56 -13.66
C SER A 137 6.94 -7.13 -13.25
N PRO A 138 8.14 -6.64 -13.64
CA PRO A 138 8.59 -5.29 -13.29
C PRO A 138 7.59 -4.20 -13.72
N LEU A 139 6.89 -4.42 -14.83
CA LEU A 139 6.02 -3.42 -15.43
C LEU A 139 4.65 -3.28 -14.73
N THR A 140 4.23 -4.27 -13.94
CA THR A 140 2.90 -4.27 -13.32
C THR A 140 2.73 -3.07 -12.37
N ILE A 141 3.71 -2.80 -11.51
CA ILE A 141 3.61 -1.74 -10.49
C ILE A 141 3.56 -0.33 -11.10
N PRO A 142 4.43 0.05 -12.06
CA PRO A 142 4.31 1.33 -12.76
C PRO A 142 2.94 1.54 -13.41
N LEU A 143 2.40 0.54 -14.10
CA LEU A 143 1.09 0.64 -14.78
C LEU A 143 -0.04 0.82 -13.79
N VAL A 144 -0.05 0.02 -12.72
CA VAL A 144 -1.02 0.14 -11.62
C VAL A 144 -0.98 1.54 -11.01
N TYR A 145 0.22 2.08 -10.80
CA TYR A 145 0.38 3.40 -10.21
C TYR A 145 -0.11 4.52 -11.12
N ILE A 146 0.15 4.44 -12.42
CA ILE A 146 -0.39 5.37 -13.41
C ILE A 146 -1.92 5.25 -13.49
N TYR A 147 -2.46 4.04 -13.44
CA TYR A 147 -3.90 3.81 -13.43
C TYR A 147 -4.57 4.44 -12.20
N LEU A 148 -4.02 4.21 -11.01
CA LEU A 148 -4.51 4.81 -9.76
C LEU A 148 -4.36 6.33 -9.70
N PHE A 149 -3.41 6.91 -10.41
CA PHE A 149 -3.13 8.34 -10.34
C PHE A 149 -4.36 9.20 -10.63
N TYR A 150 -5.17 8.84 -11.62
CA TYR A 150 -6.37 9.60 -11.97
C TYR A 150 -7.44 9.53 -10.89
N TRP A 151 -7.69 8.33 -10.36
CA TRP A 151 -8.57 8.15 -9.20
C TRP A 151 -8.11 9.01 -8.01
N GLN A 152 -6.80 9.01 -7.73
CA GLN A 152 -6.23 9.80 -6.65
C GLN A 152 -6.41 11.30 -6.90
N GLN A 153 -6.24 11.77 -8.13
CA GLN A 153 -6.45 13.18 -8.48
C GLN A 153 -7.90 13.60 -8.22
N ASP A 154 -8.88 12.78 -8.64
CA ASP A 154 -10.29 13.09 -8.44
C ASP A 154 -10.64 13.16 -6.95
N LEU A 155 -10.19 12.20 -6.14
CA LEU A 155 -10.34 12.26 -4.69
C LEU A 155 -9.64 13.49 -4.09
N MET A 156 -8.42 13.80 -4.54
CA MET A 156 -7.67 14.94 -4.02
C MET A 156 -8.29 16.28 -4.37
N ASN A 157 -8.94 16.42 -5.53
CA ASN A 157 -9.69 17.61 -5.89
C ASN A 157 -10.82 17.90 -4.89
N ASP A 158 -11.37 16.86 -4.27
CA ASP A 158 -12.34 16.98 -3.19
C ASP A 158 -11.70 17.25 -1.82
N LEU A 159 -10.57 16.59 -1.50
CA LEU A 159 -9.97 16.63 -0.17
C LEU A 159 -9.13 17.88 0.09
N VAL A 160 -8.34 18.32 -0.88
CA VAL A 160 -7.40 19.45 -0.71
C VAL A 160 -8.11 20.75 -0.33
N PRO A 161 -9.20 21.18 -1.02
CA PRO A 161 -9.91 22.41 -0.64
C PRO A 161 -10.57 22.33 0.74
N LYS A 162 -10.80 21.10 1.24
CA LYS A 162 -11.40 20.83 2.54
C LYS A 162 -10.35 20.65 3.65
N ASN A 163 -9.06 20.90 3.35
CA ASN A 163 -7.93 20.64 4.23
C ASN A 163 -7.98 19.24 4.84
N GLN A 164 -8.27 18.22 4.02
CA GLN A 164 -8.25 16.83 4.47
C GLN A 164 -6.94 16.17 4.05
N LEU A 165 -6.36 15.40 4.95
CA LEU A 165 -5.18 14.60 4.68
C LEU A 165 -5.59 13.38 3.85
N PHE A 166 -4.78 13.06 2.84
CA PHE A 166 -4.85 11.80 2.10
C PHE A 166 -3.45 11.20 2.00
N VAL A 167 -3.36 9.93 2.34
CA VAL A 167 -2.14 9.14 2.39
C VAL A 167 -2.45 7.84 1.67
N ARG A 168 -1.58 7.39 0.77
CA ARG A 168 -1.64 6.03 0.22
C ARG A 168 -0.30 5.33 0.40
N TYR A 169 -0.36 4.10 0.89
CA TYR A 169 0.73 3.16 0.96
C TYR A 169 0.32 1.88 0.23
N GLN A 170 0.90 1.64 -0.95
CA GLN A 170 0.55 0.50 -1.81
C GLN A 170 -0.95 0.44 -2.13
N ASP A 171 -1.63 -0.62 -1.69
CA ASP A 171 -3.05 -0.91 -1.85
C ASP A 171 -3.93 -0.30 -0.75
N GLU A 172 -3.35 0.16 0.36
CA GLU A 172 -4.10 0.81 1.43
C GLU A 172 -3.96 2.33 1.39
N ALA A 173 -5.05 3.00 1.72
CA ALA A 173 -5.07 4.45 1.86
C ALA A 173 -5.82 4.88 3.11
N PHE A 174 -5.45 6.07 3.56
CA PHE A 174 -5.88 6.71 4.78
C PHE A 174 -6.30 8.14 4.47
N ILE A 175 -7.42 8.56 5.04
CA ILE A 175 -7.86 9.96 5.01
C ILE A 175 -8.28 10.45 6.39
N THR A 176 -8.16 11.77 6.58
CA THR A 176 -8.90 12.47 7.64
C THR A 176 -10.18 13.07 7.08
N TRP A 177 -11.17 13.28 7.95
CA TRP A 177 -12.43 13.89 7.58
C TRP A 177 -13.04 14.72 8.71
N ASN A 178 -13.16 16.04 8.52
CA ASN A 178 -13.71 16.96 9.53
C ASN A 178 -15.21 17.29 9.34
N ARG A 179 -15.95 16.44 8.64
CA ARG A 179 -17.39 16.64 8.38
C ARG A 179 -18.18 15.40 8.84
N SER A 180 -19.48 15.38 8.58
CA SER A 180 -20.31 14.24 8.99
C SER A 180 -19.89 12.96 8.29
N GLU A 181 -20.11 11.84 8.97
CA GLU A 181 -19.86 10.50 8.43
C GLU A 181 -20.69 10.24 7.16
N ASP A 182 -21.94 10.71 7.10
CA ASP A 182 -22.77 10.60 5.90
C ASP A 182 -22.14 11.26 4.66
N GLN A 183 -21.48 12.41 4.84
CA GLN A 183 -20.78 13.09 3.76
C GLN A 183 -19.52 12.34 3.33
N LEU A 184 -18.86 11.66 4.27
CA LEU A 184 -17.74 10.77 3.95
C LEU A 184 -18.22 9.58 3.12
N HIS A 185 -19.27 8.89 3.56
CA HIS A 185 -19.87 7.79 2.80
C HIS A 185 -20.28 8.23 1.40
N THR A 186 -20.89 9.40 1.26
CA THR A 186 -21.27 9.97 -0.05
C THR A 186 -20.05 10.20 -0.95
N LEU A 187 -18.95 10.75 -0.41
CA LEU A 187 -17.70 10.93 -1.14
C LEU A 187 -17.15 9.59 -1.62
N LEU A 188 -17.06 8.60 -0.72
CA LEU A 188 -16.52 7.28 -1.03
C LEU A 188 -17.36 6.55 -2.10
N VAL A 189 -18.69 6.60 -2.01
CA VAL A 189 -19.59 6.03 -3.03
C VAL A 189 -19.38 6.70 -4.39
N THR A 190 -19.28 8.03 -4.41
CA THR A 190 -19.07 8.79 -5.65
C THR A 190 -17.74 8.41 -6.31
N VAL A 191 -16.66 8.40 -5.54
CA VAL A 191 -15.32 8.06 -6.00
C VAL A 191 -15.24 6.60 -6.46
N ASN A 192 -15.90 5.67 -5.77
CA ASN A 192 -15.99 4.26 -6.18
C ASN A 192 -16.77 4.06 -7.46
N SER A 193 -17.86 4.81 -7.67
CA SER A 193 -18.66 4.71 -8.89
C SER A 193 -17.89 5.11 -10.15
N GLN A 194 -16.84 5.93 -10.02
CA GLN A 194 -16.00 6.35 -11.14
C GLN A 194 -15.02 5.24 -11.58
N PHE A 195 -14.68 4.32 -10.68
CA PHE A 195 -13.72 3.23 -10.91
C PHE A 195 -14.23 1.90 -10.35
N PRO A 196 -15.34 1.35 -10.88
CA PRO A 196 -16.02 0.18 -10.29
C PRO A 196 -15.17 -1.10 -10.27
N GLN A 197 -14.09 -1.16 -11.07
CA GLN A 197 -13.13 -2.27 -11.11
C GLN A 197 -12.17 -2.24 -9.91
N LEU A 198 -11.90 -1.06 -9.36
CA LEU A 198 -11.14 -0.86 -8.13
C LEU A 198 -12.16 -0.85 -7.00
N MET A 199 -12.40 -2.02 -6.39
CA MET A 199 -13.28 -2.07 -5.22
C MET A 199 -12.51 -1.46 -4.04
N TRP A 200 -12.81 -0.21 -3.71
CA TRP A 200 -12.32 0.38 -2.48
C TRP A 200 -13.29 0.03 -1.36
N ASN A 201 -12.86 -0.90 -0.53
CA ASN A 201 -13.63 -1.29 0.63
C ASN A 201 -13.18 -0.44 1.81
N THR A 202 -14.11 0.31 2.38
CA THR A 202 -13.90 0.97 3.67
C THR A 202 -13.62 -0.09 4.71
N THR A 203 -12.42 -0.08 5.27
CA THR A 203 -11.99 -1.04 6.29
C THR A 203 -12.39 -0.55 7.67
N SER A 204 -12.24 0.75 7.93
CA SER A 204 -12.56 1.34 9.24
C SER A 204 -12.87 2.83 9.11
N ILE A 205 -13.82 3.31 9.91
CA ILE A 205 -14.12 4.74 10.10
C ILE A 205 -14.28 4.99 11.60
N GLY A 206 -13.63 6.03 12.11
CA GLY A 206 -13.79 6.45 13.49
C GLY A 206 -12.74 7.45 13.96
N SER A 207 -12.80 7.90 15.20
CA SER A 207 -11.72 8.69 15.83
C SER A 207 -10.47 7.85 16.18
N LYS A 208 -10.60 6.53 16.03
CA LYS A 208 -9.59 5.50 16.29
C LYS A 208 -9.75 4.42 15.24
N ILE A 209 -8.69 4.12 14.50
CA ILE A 209 -8.67 3.08 13.47
C ILE A 209 -7.32 2.35 13.44
N HIS A 210 -7.27 1.24 12.70
CA HIS A 210 -6.04 0.54 12.37
C HIS A 210 -5.64 0.84 10.92
N PHE A 211 -4.34 1.06 10.72
CA PHE A 211 -3.73 1.23 9.41
C PHE A 211 -2.42 0.42 9.42
N ARG A 212 -2.46 -0.79 8.83
CA ARG A 212 -1.40 -1.79 8.94
C ARG A 212 -1.12 -2.18 10.40
N ASP A 213 0.15 -2.15 10.78
CA ASP A 213 0.73 -2.43 12.09
C ASP A 213 0.66 -1.20 13.03
N ILE A 214 -0.19 -0.21 12.73
CA ILE A 214 -0.32 1.03 13.50
C ILE A 214 -1.78 1.23 13.91
N GLU A 215 -1.98 1.48 15.20
CA GLU A 215 -3.22 2.05 15.69
C GLU A 215 -3.11 3.58 15.69
N LEU A 216 -4.02 4.23 14.98
CA LEU A 216 -4.10 5.67 14.85
C LEU A 216 -5.35 6.16 15.56
N GLY A 217 -5.20 7.10 16.48
CA GLY A 217 -6.37 7.77 17.05
C GLY A 217 -6.07 9.18 17.55
N HIS A 218 -7.10 9.85 18.04
CA HIS A 218 -6.91 11.13 18.73
C HIS A 218 -7.88 11.30 19.90
N HIS A 219 -7.45 12.08 20.89
CA HIS A 219 -8.26 12.52 22.02
C HIS A 219 -8.37 14.04 21.96
N HIS A 220 -9.57 14.55 21.64
CA HIS A 220 -9.84 15.99 21.56
C HIS A 220 -8.87 16.76 20.63
N GLY A 221 -8.47 16.15 19.51
CA GLY A 221 -7.53 16.75 18.55
C GLY A 221 -6.04 16.55 18.91
N LEU A 222 -5.73 15.77 19.95
CA LEU A 222 -4.39 15.30 20.25
C LEU A 222 -4.21 13.86 19.74
N LEU A 223 -3.36 13.70 18.74
CA LEU A 223 -2.95 12.44 18.15
C LEU A 223 -2.32 11.53 19.22
N TYR A 224 -2.74 10.28 19.19
CA TYR A 224 -2.03 9.19 19.84
C TYR A 224 -1.86 8.06 18.83
N THR A 225 -0.74 7.36 18.94
CA THR A 225 -0.40 6.25 18.06
C THR A 225 0.26 5.15 18.89
N GLN A 226 0.04 3.90 18.50
CA GLN A 226 0.73 2.75 19.07
C GLN A 226 0.86 1.63 18.04
N VAL A 227 1.66 0.61 18.37
CA VAL A 227 1.72 -0.61 17.56
C VAL A 227 0.36 -1.31 17.63
N TYR A 228 -0.14 -1.75 16.48
CA TYR A 228 -1.30 -2.62 16.40
C TYR A 228 -0.85 -4.03 16.08
N HIS A 229 -1.25 -4.98 16.93
CA HIS A 229 -1.01 -6.41 16.73
C HIS A 229 -2.26 -7.07 16.16
N GLU A 230 -2.18 -7.59 14.94
CA GLU A 230 -3.32 -8.27 14.33
C GLU A 230 -3.42 -9.69 14.91
N CYS A 231 -4.52 -10.00 15.60
CA CYS A 231 -4.71 -11.25 16.35
C CYS A 231 -4.47 -12.55 15.53
N ILE A 232 -4.57 -12.47 14.20
CA ILE A 232 -4.47 -13.62 13.29
C ILE A 232 -3.05 -13.78 12.72
N PHE A 233 -2.23 -12.74 12.75
CA PHE A 233 -0.90 -12.75 12.15
C PHE A 233 0.22 -12.66 13.20
N ASP A 234 0.08 -11.90 14.29
CA ASP A 234 1.21 -11.69 15.21
C ASP A 234 1.42 -12.81 16.26
N ASN A 235 0.39 -13.59 16.59
CA ASN A 235 0.58 -14.73 17.50
C ASN A 235 1.23 -15.95 16.83
N ASP A 236 1.22 -16.03 15.49
CA ASP A 236 1.76 -17.15 14.70
C ASP A 236 2.96 -16.75 13.79
N LEU A 237 3.40 -15.48 13.85
CA LEU A 237 4.53 -14.91 13.08
C LEU A 237 5.75 -14.49 13.93
N LEU A 238 5.93 -15.01 15.15
CA LEU A 238 7.21 -15.72 15.30
C LEU A 238 6.94 -17.00 14.54
N PRO A 239 7.35 -17.04 13.26
CA PRO A 239 6.71 -17.86 12.27
C PRO A 239 6.54 -19.28 12.78
N SER A 240 5.45 -19.93 12.40
CA SER A 240 5.34 -21.40 12.27
C SER A 240 6.54 -22.09 11.55
N PHE A 241 7.58 -21.33 11.18
CA PHE A 241 8.94 -21.78 10.92
C PHE A 241 9.73 -22.22 12.17
N LEU A 242 9.46 -21.73 13.38
CA LEU A 242 10.21 -22.10 14.60
C LEU A 242 10.02 -23.55 14.99
N ASP A 243 8.84 -24.11 14.73
CA ASP A 243 8.55 -25.52 15.03
C ASP A 243 9.15 -26.48 14.00
N VAL A 244 9.57 -25.99 12.81
CA VAL A 244 10.03 -26.85 11.70
C VAL A 244 11.48 -26.60 11.31
N ILE A 245 12.05 -25.41 11.58
CA ILE A 245 13.44 -25.07 11.26
C ILE A 245 13.98 -24.19 12.38
N GLN A 246 15.03 -24.63 13.08
CA GLN A 246 15.87 -23.77 13.91
C GLN A 246 16.33 -22.58 13.06
N LEU A 247 15.66 -21.44 13.15
CA LEU A 247 16.08 -20.24 12.45
C LEU A 247 17.46 -19.83 12.98
N PRO A 248 18.41 -19.45 12.10
CA PRO A 248 19.68 -18.88 12.54
C PRO A 248 19.42 -17.67 13.44
N ILE A 249 20.19 -17.53 14.53
CA ILE A 249 20.15 -16.42 15.51
C ILE A 249 19.99 -15.03 14.84
N HIS A 250 20.60 -14.85 13.67
CA HIS A 250 20.52 -13.65 12.84
C HIS A 250 19.08 -13.20 12.50
N ASP A 251 18.16 -14.12 12.20
CA ASP A 251 16.79 -13.78 11.79
C ASP A 251 15.93 -13.34 12.99
N THR A 252 16.18 -13.91 14.17
CA THR A 252 15.60 -13.44 15.45
C THR A 252 16.03 -12.00 15.74
N TRP A 253 17.32 -11.69 15.60
CA TRP A 253 17.82 -10.32 15.77
C TRP A 253 17.20 -9.34 14.78
N ARG A 254 16.97 -9.78 13.54
CA ARG A 254 16.31 -8.96 12.52
C ARG A 254 14.86 -8.67 12.87
N TRP A 255 14.12 -9.66 13.35
CA TRP A 255 12.76 -9.50 13.84
C TRP A 255 12.73 -8.56 15.05
N LEU A 256 13.54 -8.83 16.08
CA LEU A 256 13.59 -8.02 17.29
C LEU A 256 13.92 -6.56 16.97
N ARG A 257 14.94 -6.33 16.14
CA ARG A 257 15.31 -4.99 15.69
C ARG A 257 14.15 -4.31 14.95
N ALA A 258 13.42 -5.03 14.11
CA ALA A 258 12.27 -4.46 13.40
C ALA A 258 11.14 -4.10 14.37
N THR A 259 10.81 -4.97 15.33
CA THR A 259 9.73 -4.75 16.31
C THR A 259 10.08 -3.63 17.28
N LEU A 260 11.31 -3.59 17.80
CA LEU A 260 11.81 -2.47 18.60
C LEU A 260 11.77 -1.14 17.82
N LEU A 261 12.16 -1.15 16.55
CA LEU A 261 12.07 0.03 15.71
C LEU A 261 10.62 0.48 15.47
N ARG A 262 9.64 -0.44 15.46
CA ARG A 262 8.22 -0.10 15.41
C ARG A 262 7.77 0.51 16.72
N ALA A 263 8.09 -0.09 17.87
CA ALA A 263 7.78 0.45 19.19
C ALA A 263 8.25 1.91 19.32
N VAL A 264 9.52 2.17 18.98
CA VAL A 264 10.10 3.53 19.02
C VAL A 264 9.42 4.51 18.06
N ARG A 265 8.95 4.04 16.90
CA ARG A 265 8.39 4.91 15.86
C ARG A 265 6.88 5.12 15.96
N TYR A 266 6.16 4.16 16.52
CA TYR A 266 4.71 4.13 16.50
C TYR A 266 4.12 4.58 17.82
N CYS A 267 4.77 4.32 18.96
CA CYS A 267 4.25 4.72 20.26
C CYS A 267 4.40 6.23 20.49
N SER A 268 3.27 6.91 20.74
CA SER A 268 3.25 8.37 20.93
C SER A 268 3.68 8.83 22.33
N ASN A 269 3.81 7.92 23.30
CA ASN A 269 4.25 8.23 24.66
C ASN A 269 4.97 7.04 25.31
N ASP A 270 5.65 7.31 26.42
CA ASP A 270 6.49 6.34 27.13
C ASP A 270 5.69 5.15 27.68
N GLU A 271 4.47 5.37 28.17
CA GLU A 271 3.62 4.28 28.70
C GLU A 271 3.22 3.28 27.60
N LEU A 272 2.85 3.77 26.42
CA LEU A 272 2.54 2.92 25.26
C LEU A 272 3.79 2.20 24.76
N PHE A 273 4.95 2.84 24.84
CA PHE A 273 6.22 2.21 24.50
C PHE A 273 6.57 1.09 25.48
N ASP A 274 6.46 1.33 26.79
CA ASP A 274 6.77 0.34 27.82
C ASP A 274 5.84 -0.88 27.73
N ASN A 275 4.54 -0.65 27.50
CA ASN A 275 3.57 -1.72 27.27
C ASN A 275 3.94 -2.56 26.04
N GLU A 276 4.35 -1.91 24.95
CA GLU A 276 4.81 -2.60 23.74
C GLU A 276 6.07 -3.44 24.01
N ILE A 277 7.04 -2.90 24.74
CA ILE A 277 8.24 -3.65 25.12
C ILE A 277 7.89 -4.90 25.93
N ASP A 278 6.92 -4.82 26.84
CA ASP A 278 6.48 -5.96 27.63
C ASP A 278 5.75 -7.02 26.77
N GLU A 279 4.95 -6.61 25.78
CA GLU A 279 4.37 -7.53 24.79
C GLU A 279 5.44 -8.24 23.94
N ILE A 280 6.50 -7.54 23.53
CA ILE A 280 7.63 -8.14 22.79
C ILE A 280 8.34 -9.18 23.66
N LYS A 281 8.60 -8.89 24.95
CA LYS A 281 9.21 -9.84 25.89
C LYS A 281 8.33 -11.08 26.08
N VAL A 282 7.03 -10.90 26.29
CA VAL A 282 6.07 -12.00 26.43
C VAL A 282 6.08 -12.87 25.16
N THR A 283 6.10 -12.24 24.00
CA THR A 283 6.15 -12.92 22.70
C THR A 283 7.45 -13.73 22.53
N LEU A 284 8.61 -13.18 22.88
CA LEU A 284 9.89 -13.90 22.86
C LEU A 284 9.92 -15.08 23.83
N HIS A 285 9.42 -14.89 25.05
CA HIS A 285 9.37 -15.93 26.06
C HIS A 285 8.46 -17.09 25.63
N ARG A 286 7.32 -16.81 24.96
CA ARG A 286 6.45 -17.85 24.39
C ARG A 286 7.17 -18.73 23.35
N HIS A 287 8.18 -18.19 22.69
CA HIS A 287 8.95 -18.88 21.65
C HIS A 287 10.32 -19.39 22.14
N GLY A 288 10.55 -19.43 23.45
CA GLY A 288 11.72 -20.08 24.06
C GLY A 288 12.99 -19.23 24.11
N PHE A 289 12.90 -17.91 23.89
CA PHE A 289 14.03 -16.99 24.02
C PHE A 289 14.13 -16.42 25.45
N SER A 290 15.36 -16.27 25.96
CA SER A 290 15.63 -15.60 27.24
C SER A 290 15.53 -14.08 27.09
N ASN A 291 15.17 -13.39 28.18
CA ASN A 291 15.15 -11.93 28.24
C ASN A 291 16.55 -11.30 28.15
N ASP A 292 17.61 -12.09 28.32
CA ASP A 292 19.01 -11.62 28.22
C ASP A 292 19.33 -11.02 26.82
N ILE A 293 18.54 -11.36 25.80
CA ILE A 293 18.63 -10.79 24.45
C ILE A 293 18.42 -9.26 24.42
N PHE A 294 17.75 -8.68 25.42
CA PHE A 294 17.60 -7.22 25.53
C PHE A 294 18.80 -6.53 26.20
N GLU A 295 19.71 -7.30 26.80
CA GLU A 295 20.89 -6.80 27.52
C GLU A 295 22.17 -6.80 26.67
N GLU A 296 22.15 -7.48 25.51
CA GLU A 296 23.22 -7.51 24.48
C GLU A 296 23.10 -6.39 23.43
#